data_AF-A0A937K214-F1
#
_entry.id   AF-A0A937K214-F1
#
_cell.length_a   1.000
_cell.length_b   1.000
_cell.length_c   1.000
_cell.angle_alpha   90.00
_cell.angle_beta   90.00
_cell.angle_gamma   90.00
#
_symmetry.space_group_name_H-M   'P 1'
#
loop_
_entity.id
_entity.type
_entity.pdbx_description
1 polymer ?
#
loop_
_entity_poly.entity_id
_entity_poly.type
_entity_poly.pdbx_seq_one_letter_code
_entity_poly.pdbx_strand_id
1 'polypeptide(L)'
;MDKNFKSWSKVRKLGKNKYTVLWILYFIFLINMFIGIGRLMEGKLMFNIQNIIIDSLFGIIGGIIIGKFSWNSSEIKYQKYINENRE
;
A
#
# COMPACT_ATOMS: atom_id res chain seq x y z
N MET A 1 -18.71 11.26 15.11
CA MET A 1 -17.28 11.10 14.74
C MET A 1 -17.20 10.00 13.70
N ASP A 2 -16.90 10.36 12.45
CA ASP A 2 -16.90 9.39 11.34
C ASP A 2 -15.96 8.20 11.62
N LYS A 3 -16.44 6.98 11.35
CA LYS A 3 -15.63 5.76 11.50
C LYS A 3 -14.31 5.86 10.73
N ASN A 4 -14.33 6.55 9.58
CA ASN A 4 -13.16 6.83 8.75
C ASN A 4 -12.15 7.75 9.44
N PHE A 5 -12.61 8.77 10.16
CA PHE A 5 -11.76 9.69 10.92
C PHE A 5 -11.05 8.96 12.08
N LYS A 6 -11.80 8.15 12.84
CA LYS A 6 -11.23 7.37 13.96
C LYS A 6 -10.23 6.32 13.47
N SER A 7 -10.49 5.71 12.32
CA SER A 7 -9.57 4.76 11.68
C SER A 7 -8.28 5.46 11.21
N TRP A 8 -8.40 6.56 10.46
CA TRP A 8 -7.25 7.31 9.97
C TRP A 8 -6.39 7.89 11.11
N SER A 9 -7.01 8.40 12.17
CA SER A 9 -6.29 8.89 13.35
C SER A 9 -5.38 7.82 13.99
N LYS A 10 -5.83 6.56 14.04
CA LYS A 10 -5.01 5.44 14.52
C LYS A 10 -3.84 5.15 13.59
N VAL A 11 -4.08 5.13 12.28
CA VAL A 11 -3.04 4.90 11.27
C VAL A 11 -2.01 6.03 11.27
N ARG A 12 -2.46 7.28 11.41
CA ARG A 12 -1.61 8.46 11.48
C ARG A 12 -0.59 8.40 12.62
N LYS A 13 -0.98 7.84 13.78
CA LYS A 13 -0.07 7.64 14.93
C LYS A 13 1.12 6.72 14.61
N LEU A 14 1.00 5.83 13.62
CA LEU A 14 2.12 4.98 13.18
C LEU A 14 3.16 5.76 12.37
N GLY A 15 2.75 6.89 11.80
CA GLY A 15 3.60 7.77 11.01
C GLY A 15 3.71 7.37 9.53
N LYS A 16 4.06 8.35 8.70
CA LYS A 16 4.13 8.25 7.24
C LYS A 16 5.02 7.12 6.77
N ASN A 17 6.20 6.97 7.36
CA ASN A 17 7.18 5.97 6.92
C ASN A 17 6.68 4.53 7.15
N LYS A 18 6.11 4.25 8.34
CA LYS A 18 5.56 2.91 8.63
C LYS A 18 4.37 2.59 7.72
N TYR A 19 3.52 3.58 7.46
CA TYR A 19 2.41 3.43 6.52
C TYR A 19 2.89 3.12 5.09
N THR A 20 3.91 3.81 4.61
CA THR A 20 4.51 3.52 3.29
C THR A 20 5.14 2.13 3.25
N VAL A 21 5.81 1.69 4.34
CA VAL A 21 6.37 0.32 4.41
C VAL A 21 5.27 -0.74 4.34
N LEU A 22 4.13 -0.52 5.01
CA LEU A 22 2.97 -1.42 4.89
C LEU A 22 2.45 -1.50 3.46
N TRP A 23 2.39 -0.36 2.76
CA TRP A 23 2.03 -0.34 1.34
C TRP A 23 3.05 -1.06 0.45
N ILE A 24 4.35 -0.91 0.72
CA ILE A 24 5.40 -1.65 0.02
C ILE A 24 5.20 -3.16 0.18
N LEU A 25 5.04 -3.63 1.41
CA LEU A 25 4.80 -5.05 1.68
C LEU A 25 3.54 -5.53 0.97
N TYR A 26 2.44 -4.78 1.09
CA TYR A 26 1.19 -5.08 0.41
C TYR A 26 1.37 -5.25 -1.11
N PHE A 27 2.06 -4.32 -1.77
CA PHE A 27 2.28 -4.37 -3.21
C PHE A 27 3.21 -5.52 -3.63
N ILE A 28 4.25 -5.81 -2.84
CA ILE A 28 5.11 -6.98 -3.09
C ILE A 28 4.27 -8.26 -3.08
N PHE A 29 3.46 -8.47 -2.04
CA PHE A 29 2.59 -9.64 -1.97
C PHE A 29 1.57 -9.67 -3.11
N LEU A 30 0.95 -8.54 -3.41
CA LEU A 30 -0.07 -8.43 -4.45
C LEU A 30 0.49 -8.81 -5.83
N ILE A 31 1.64 -8.26 -6.21
CA ILE A 31 2.28 -8.55 -7.51
C ILE A 31 2.71 -10.01 -7.58
N ASN A 32 3.37 -10.53 -6.54
CA ASN A 32 3.78 -11.93 -6.52
C ASN A 32 2.57 -12.88 -6.58
N MET A 33 1.44 -12.52 -5.97
CA MET A 33 0.21 -13.30 -6.04
C MET A 33 -0.37 -13.31 -7.47
N PHE A 34 -0.48 -12.14 -8.12
CA PHE A 34 -0.98 -12.06 -9.50
C PHE A 34 -0.11 -12.83 -10.48
N ILE A 35 1.21 -12.68 -10.38
CA ILE A 35 2.15 -13.37 -11.25
C ILE A 35 2.17 -14.87 -10.96
N GLY A 36 2.09 -15.26 -9.68
CA GLY A 36 1.97 -16.65 -9.27
C GLY A 36 0.72 -17.31 -9.86
N ILE A 37 -0.44 -16.66 -9.76
CA ILE A 37 -1.69 -17.14 -10.36
C ILE A 37 -1.55 -17.24 -11.89
N GLY A 38 -0.99 -16.23 -12.55
CA GLY A 38 -0.76 -16.25 -13.99
C GLY A 38 0.10 -17.44 -14.44
N ARG A 39 1.18 -17.72 -13.71
CA ARG A 39 2.07 -18.87 -13.99
C ARG A 39 1.37 -20.22 -13.76
N LEU A 40 0.53 -20.33 -12.73
CA LEU A 40 -0.28 -21.52 -12.48
C LEU A 40 -1.26 -21.78 -13.63
N MET A 41 -1.90 -20.74 -14.16
CA MET A 41 -2.82 -20.86 -15.30
C MET A 41 -2.10 -21.27 -16.60
N GLU A 42 -0.84 -20.87 -16.77
CA GLU A 42 -0.01 -21.30 -17.91
C GLU A 42 0.57 -22.72 -17.77
N GLY A 43 0.35 -23.41 -16.65
CA GLY A 43 0.95 -24.72 -16.36
C GLY A 43 2.47 -24.68 -16.14
N LYS A 44 3.06 -23.49 -15.99
CA LYS A 44 4.50 -23.29 -15.79
C LYS A 44 4.81 -23.16 -14.31
N LEU A 45 5.02 -24.30 -13.64
CA LEU A 45 5.39 -24.38 -12.22
C LEU A 45 6.90 -24.18 -11.94
N MET A 46 7.67 -23.60 -12.87
CA MET A 46 9.06 -23.26 -12.58
C MET A 46 9.13 -22.02 -11.67
N PHE A 47 9.36 -22.26 -10.39
CA PHE A 47 9.72 -21.23 -9.42
C PHE A 47 11.13 -20.70 -9.69
N ASN A 48 11.24 -19.66 -10.53
CA ASN A 48 12.49 -18.95 -10.72
C ASN A 48 12.61 -17.81 -9.68
N ILE A 49 13.57 -17.96 -8.76
CA ILE A 49 13.89 -16.97 -7.71
C ILE A 49 14.25 -15.61 -8.31
N GLN A 50 14.91 -15.57 -9.48
CA GLN A 50 15.26 -14.30 -10.13
C GLN A 50 14.01 -13.50 -10.49
N ASN A 51 12.96 -14.17 -10.97
CA ASN A 51 11.72 -13.50 -11.31
C ASN A 51 11.04 -12.93 -10.07
N ILE A 52 11.02 -13.67 -8.95
CA ILE A 52 10.46 -13.19 -7.67
C ILE A 52 11.16 -11.91 -7.20
N ILE A 53 12.48 -11.83 -7.36
CA ILE A 53 13.26 -10.64 -6.99
C ILE A 53 12.85 -9.44 -7.87
N ILE A 54 12.77 -9.63 -9.18
CA ILE A 54 12.37 -8.59 -10.14
C ILE A 54 10.94 -8.12 -9.87
N ASP A 55 10.00 -9.06 -9.69
CA ASP A 55 8.60 -8.81 -9.39
C ASP A 55 8.45 -8.01 -8.07
N SER A 56 9.30 -8.32 -7.09
CA SER A 56 9.34 -7.59 -5.81
C SER A 56 9.87 -6.17 -5.95
N LEU A 57 10.83 -5.90 -6.85
CA LEU A 57 11.29 -4.54 -7.12
C LEU A 57 10.16 -3.65 -7.69
N PHE A 58 9.35 -4.20 -8.61
CA PHE A 58 8.15 -3.49 -9.09
C PHE A 58 7.16 -3.22 -7.95
N GLY A 59 7.01 -4.17 -7.02
CA GLY A 59 6.17 -4.01 -5.84
C GLY A 59 6.65 -2.89 -4.92
N ILE A 60 7.97 -2.78 -4.72
CA ILE A 60 8.58 -1.71 -3.92
C ILE A 60 8.28 -0.35 -4.55
N ILE A 61 8.52 -0.19 -5.85
CA ILE A 61 8.31 1.08 -6.56
C ILE A 61 6.82 1.48 -6.47
N GLY A 62 5.91 0.55 -6.79
CA GLY A 62 4.47 0.78 -6.72
C GLY A 62 4.00 1.15 -5.32
N GLY A 63 4.47 0.42 -4.30
CA GLY A 63 4.12 0.67 -2.90
C GLY A 63 4.66 2.00 -2.37
N ILE A 64 5.85 2.45 -2.79
CA ILE A 64 6.37 3.78 -2.43
C ILE A 64 5.46 4.88 -3.01
N ILE A 65 5.13 4.79 -4.31
CA ILE A 65 4.35 5.81 -5.00
C ILE A 65 2.94 5.88 -4.40
N ILE A 66 2.25 4.75 -4.32
CA ILE A 66 0.87 4.68 -3.82
C ILE A 66 0.81 4.97 -2.33
N GLY A 67 1.75 4.46 -1.54
CA GLY A 67 1.80 4.73 -0.09
C GLY A 67 1.98 6.21 0.21
N LYS A 68 2.89 6.90 -0.50
CA LYS A 68 3.08 8.36 -0.34
C LYS A 68 1.85 9.15 -0.80
N PHE A 69 1.28 8.80 -1.94
CA PHE A 69 0.11 9.51 -2.49
C PHE A 69 -1.13 9.31 -1.61
N SER A 70 -1.40 8.06 -1.20
CA SER A 70 -2.52 7.70 -0.33
C SER A 70 -2.43 8.37 1.04
N TRP A 71 -1.23 8.44 1.63
CA TRP A 71 -1.00 9.19 2.86
C TRP A 71 -1.36 10.66 2.69
N ASN A 72 -0.85 11.31 1.63
CA ASN A 72 -1.08 12.73 1.43
C ASN A 72 -2.56 13.05 1.19
N SER A 73 -3.24 12.24 0.37
CA SER A 73 -4.68 12.38 0.12
C SER A 73 -5.49 12.23 1.41
N SER A 74 -5.15 11.25 2.24
CA SER A 74 -5.84 10.99 3.50
C SER A 74 -5.57 12.07 4.56
N GLU A 75 -4.35 12.61 4.60
CA GLU A 75 -4.00 13.73 5.49
C GLU A 75 -4.74 15.01 5.09
N ILE A 76 -4.84 15.32 3.79
CA ILE A 76 -5.62 16.48 3.30
C ILE A 76 -7.09 16.38 3.73
N LYS A 77 -7.71 15.21 3.54
CA LYS A 77 -9.10 14.97 3.96
C LYS A 77 -9.27 15.11 5.48
N TYR A 78 -8.30 14.61 6.25
CA TYR A 78 -8.31 14.71 7.71
C TYR A 78 -8.19 16.16 8.20
N GLN A 79 -7.30 16.96 7.62
CA GLN A 79 -7.15 18.37 7.96
C GLN A 79 -8.41 19.17 7.59
N LYS A 80 -9.00 18.91 6.41
CA LYS A 80 -10.26 19.52 6.00
C LYS A 80 -11.38 19.24 7.02
N TYR A 81 -11.54 17.99 7.44
CA TYR A 81 -12.52 17.61 8.46
C TYR A 81 -12.29 18.35 9.79
N ILE A 82 -11.04 18.48 10.24
CA ILE A 82 -10.73 19.20 11.49
C ILE A 82 -11.11 20.69 11.37
N ASN A 83 -10.82 21.32 10.25
CA ASN A 83 -11.12 22.74 10.05
C ASN A 83 -12.63 22.99 9.99
N GLU A 84 -13.38 22.16 9.27
CA GLU A 84 -14.85 22.26 9.15
C GLU A 84 -15.61 21.98 10.46
N ASN A 85 -15.00 21.27 11.41
CA ASN A 85 -15.61 20.96 12.72
C ASN A 85 -15.05 21.82 13.87
N ARG A 86 -14.17 22.79 13.57
CA ARG A 86 -13.65 23.77 14.53
C ARG A 86 -14.36 25.12 14.44
N GLU A 87 -14.94 25.43 13.30
CA GLU A 87 -15.90 26.53 13.11
C GLU A 87 -17.29 26.14 13.62
#